data_AF-A0A316RY73-F1
#
_entry.id   AF-A0A316RY73-F1
#
_cell.length_a   1.000
_cell.length_b   1.000
_cell.length_c   1.000
_cell.angle_alpha   90.00
_cell.angle_beta   90.00
_cell.angle_gamma   90.00
#
_symmetry.space_group_name_H-M   'P 1'
#
loop_
_entity.id
_entity.type
_entity.pdbx_description
1 polymer ?
#
loop_
_entity_poly.entity_id
_entity_poly.type
_entity_poly.pdbx_seq_one_letter_code
_entity_poly.pdbx_strand_id
1 'polypeptide(L)' 'MGDWRGAGMNDEQRLAAYDAFARDAREELAGCNARMEALRAEGKTKTATYRQLFANRMTLADIVRRLEDHGL' A
#
# COMPACT_ATOMS: atom_id res chain seq x y z
N MET A 1 -7.65 36.97 -17.43
CA MET A 1 -8.41 36.33 -16.32
C MET A 1 -8.20 34.83 -16.46
N GLY A 2 -7.33 34.23 -15.64
CA GLY A 2 -7.03 32.80 -15.75
C GLY A 2 -5.75 32.42 -15.03
N ASP A 3 -5.63 32.82 -13.76
CA ASP A 3 -4.59 32.30 -12.88
C ASP A 3 -5.24 31.37 -11.86
N TRP A 4 -5.33 30.09 -12.25
CA TRP A 4 -5.74 28.99 -11.38
C TRP A 4 -4.55 28.07 -11.06
N ARG A 5 -3.32 28.56 -11.23
CA ARG A 5 -2.15 27.87 -10.67
C ARG A 5 -2.06 28.29 -9.21
N GLY A 6 -2.87 27.63 -8.38
CA GLY A 6 -2.53 27.52 -6.96
C GLY A 6 -1.04 27.16 -6.87
N ALA A 7 -0.37 27.70 -5.85
CA ALA A 7 1.01 27.39 -5.50
C ALA A 7 1.17 25.88 -5.20
N GLY A 8 1.07 25.06 -6.22
CA GLY A 8 0.72 23.65 -6.16
C GLY A 8 1.92 22.82 -6.54
N MET A 9 2.37 22.00 -5.59
CA MET A 9 3.31 20.88 -5.69
C MET A 9 4.09 20.78 -7.02
N ASN A 10 5.39 21.12 -6.98
CA ASN A 10 6.30 20.90 -8.10
C ASN A 10 6.33 19.40 -8.47
N ASP A 11 6.66 19.10 -9.72
CA ASP A 11 6.72 17.72 -10.23
C ASP A 11 7.62 16.81 -9.36
N GLU A 12 8.71 17.34 -8.81
CA GLU A 12 9.60 16.63 -7.86
C GLU A 12 8.91 16.30 -6.53
N GLN A 13 8.11 17.24 -5.99
CA GLN A 13 7.36 17.02 -4.76
C GLN A 13 6.24 15.99 -5.00
N ARG A 14 5.61 16.02 -6.18
CA ARG A 14 4.62 15.03 -6.59
C ARG A 14 5.26 13.64 -6.73
N LEU A 15 6.44 13.54 -7.34
CA LEU A 15 7.18 12.28 -7.44
C LEU A 15 7.57 11.74 -6.05
N ALA A 16 8.14 12.58 -5.19
CA ALA A 16 8.49 12.18 -3.82
C ALA A 16 7.27 11.70 -3.00
N ALA A 17 6.09 12.27 -3.23
CA ALA A 17 4.85 11.81 -2.61
C ALA A 17 4.42 10.44 -3.13
N TYR A 18 4.61 10.15 -4.42
CA TYR A 18 4.38 8.82 -4.98
C TYR A 18 5.37 7.78 -4.48
N ASP A 19 6.66 8.13 -4.36
CA ASP A 19 7.68 7.24 -3.78
C ASP A 19 7.37 6.92 -2.32
N ALA A 20 6.97 7.93 -1.54
CA ALA A 20 6.54 7.74 -0.16
C ALA A 20 5.31 6.82 -0.08
N PHE A 21 4.30 7.06 -0.93
CA PHE A 21 3.14 6.18 -1.01
C PHE A 21 3.51 4.74 -1.37
N ALA A 22 4.44 4.54 -2.30
CA ALA A 22 4.88 3.21 -2.69
C ALA A 22 5.61 2.49 -1.56
N ARG A 23 6.44 3.21 -0.79
CA ARG A 23 7.06 2.68 0.43
C ARG A 23 6.01 2.30 1.47
N ASP A 24 5.06 3.19 1.75
CA ASP A 24 4.03 2.96 2.77
C ASP A 24 3.14 1.75 2.41
N ALA A 25 2.78 1.60 1.12
CA ALA A 25 2.03 0.44 0.64
C ALA A 25 2.80 -0.88 0.82
N ARG A 26 4.12 -0.87 0.60
CA ARG A 26 5.00 -2.03 0.84
C ARG A 26 5.10 -2.36 2.33
N GLU A 27 5.23 -1.35 3.19
CA GLU A 27 5.24 -1.53 4.65
C GLU A 27 3.91 -2.08 5.17
N GLU A 28 2.78 -1.57 4.65
CA GLU A 28 1.46 -2.06 5.03
C GLU A 28 1.26 -3.52 4.58
N LEU A 29 1.73 -3.88 3.38
CA LEU A 29 1.71 -5.26 2.90
C LEU A 29 2.55 -6.17 3.81
N ALA A 30 3.75 -5.74 4.19
CA ALA A 30 4.61 -6.47 5.11
C ALA A 30 3.95 -6.64 6.49
N GLY A 31 3.30 -5.60 7.02
CA GLY A 31 2.54 -5.65 8.27
C GLY A 31 1.34 -6.59 8.20
N CYS A 32 0.61 -6.60 7.08
CA CYS A 32 -0.47 -7.57 6.83
C CYS A 32 0.06 -9.00 6.85
N ASN A 33 1.18 -9.26 6.16
CA ASN A 33 1.83 -10.57 6.16
C ASN A 33 2.23 -11.01 7.57
N ALA A 34 2.88 -10.14 8.33
CA ALA A 34 3.30 -10.45 9.70
C ALA A 34 2.11 -10.80 10.61
N ARG A 35 1.00 -10.03 10.53
CA ARG A 35 -0.23 -10.33 11.28
C ARG A 35 -0.86 -11.65 10.84
N MET A 36 -0.84 -11.94 9.55
CA MET A 36 -1.34 -13.21 9.00
C MET A 36 -0.50 -14.40 9.48
N GLU A 37 0.82 -14.25 9.55
CA GLU A 37 1.72 -15.29 10.10
C GLU A 37 1.51 -15.50 11.60
N ALA A 38 1.30 -14.43 12.38
CA ALA A 38 0.93 -14.56 13.79
C ALA A 38 -0.38 -15.34 13.97
N LEU A 39 -1.41 -15.00 13.20
CA LEU A 39 -2.68 -15.74 13.20
C LEU A 39 -2.53 -17.19 12.73
N ARG A 40 -1.61 -17.48 11.79
CA ARG A 40 -1.27 -18.84 11.37
C ARG A 40 -0.64 -19.63 12.51
N ALA A 41 0.33 -19.05 13.21
CA ALA A 41 0.98 -19.67 14.36
C ALA A 41 -0.01 -19.98 15.49
N GLU A 42 -1.03 -19.14 15.69
CA GLU A 42 -2.12 -19.36 16.64
C GLU A 42 -3.22 -20.32 16.12
N GLY A 43 -3.12 -20.84 14.90
CA GLY A 43 -4.14 -21.71 14.28
C GLY A 43 -5.43 -20.98 13.86
N LYS A 44 -5.46 -19.65 13.88
CA LYS A 44 -6.63 -18.79 13.61
C LYS A 44 -6.84 -18.47 12.12
N THR A 45 -6.49 -19.40 11.23
CA THR A 45 -6.50 -19.21 9.76
C THR A 45 -7.90 -19.23 9.12
N LYS A 46 -8.93 -19.70 9.85
CA LYS A 46 -10.31 -19.78 9.35
C LYS A 46 -11.22 -18.66 9.87
N THR A 47 -10.65 -17.70 10.60
CA THR A 47 -11.40 -16.60 11.21
C THR A 47 -11.82 -15.56 10.18
N ALA A 48 -12.87 -14.78 10.50
CA ALA A 48 -13.28 -13.65 9.67
C ALA A 48 -12.14 -12.63 9.52
N THR A 49 -11.41 -12.37 10.61
CA THR A 49 -10.23 -11.50 10.63
C THR A 49 -9.15 -11.95 9.66
N TYR A 50 -8.83 -13.25 9.62
CA TYR A 50 -7.83 -13.78 8.69
C TYR A 50 -8.25 -13.58 7.22
N ARG A 51 -9.51 -13.81 6.90
CA ARG A 51 -10.05 -13.58 5.54
C ARG A 51 -10.02 -12.10 5.15
N GLN A 52 -10.35 -11.21 6.08
CA GLN A 52 -10.25 -9.76 5.87
C GLN A 52 -8.81 -9.32 5.61
N LEU A 53 -7.87 -9.79 6.45
CA LEU A 53 -6.43 -9.53 6.24
C LEU A 53 -5.94 -10.08 4.90
N PHE A 54 -6.39 -11.27 4.50
CA PHE A 54 -6.01 -11.83 3.21
C PHE A 54 -6.54 -11.01 2.03
N ALA A 55 -7.79 -10.53 2.10
CA ALA A 55 -8.35 -9.63 1.09
C ALA A 55 -7.55 -8.32 1.02
N ASN A 56 -7.26 -7.70 2.16
CA ASN A 56 -6.44 -6.49 2.21
C ASN A 56 -5.03 -6.72 1.64
N ARG A 57 -4.40 -7.85 2.00
CA ARG A 57 -3.10 -8.25 1.46
C ARG A 57 -3.13 -8.40 -0.06
N MET A 58 -4.18 -8.98 -0.63
CA MET A 58 -4.31 -9.13 -2.09
C MET A 58 -4.42 -7.76 -2.78
N THR A 59 -5.23 -6.85 -2.23
CA THR A 59 -5.34 -5.49 -2.76
C THR A 59 -4.01 -4.75 -2.69
N LEU A 60 -3.32 -4.80 -1.55
CA LEU A 60 -2.01 -4.18 -1.37
C LEU A 60 -0.96 -4.78 -2.30
N ALA A 61 -0.96 -6.11 -2.49
CA ALA A 61 -0.05 -6.76 -3.42
C ALA A 61 -0.29 -6.33 -4.88
N ASP A 62 -1.54 -6.15 -5.30
CA ASP A 62 -1.85 -5.64 -6.64
C ASP A 62 -1.42 -4.17 -6.80
N ILE A 63 -1.60 -3.34 -5.77
CA ILE A 63 -1.14 -1.94 -5.76
C ILE A 63 0.39 -1.89 -5.88
N VAL A 64 1.12 -2.63 -5.03
CA VAL A 64 2.59 -2.69 -5.06
C VAL A 64 3.09 -3.16 -6.43
N ARG A 65 2.48 -4.21 -6.99
CA ARG A 65 2.83 -4.70 -8.32
C ARG A 65 2.65 -3.62 -9.39
N ARG A 66 1.54 -2.88 -9.36
CA ARG A 66 1.28 -1.79 -10.32
C ARG A 66 2.28 -0.64 -10.17
N LEU A 67 2.69 -0.32 -8.93
CA LEU A 67 3.71 0.70 -8.68
C LEU A 67 5.06 0.25 -9.28
N GLU A 68 5.44 -1.01 -9.06
CA GLU A 68 6.66 -1.60 -9.62
C GLU A 68 6.63 -1.63 -11.16
N ASP A 69 5.48 -1.96 -11.76
CA ASP A 69 5.28 -1.92 -13.21
C ASP A 69 5.52 -0.51 -13.80
N HIS A 70 5.36 0.53 -12.98
CA HIS A 70 5.61 1.93 -13.34
C HIS A 70 6.97 2.47 -12.86
N GLY A 71 7.80 1.65 -12.20
CA GLY A 71 9.13 2.03 -11.71
C GLY A 71 9.14 2.78 -10.37
N LEU A 72 8.05 2.71 -9.61
CA LEU A 72 7.88 3.28 -8.26
C LEU A 72 8.02 2.19 -7.19
#